data_AF-A0A4Q0T8X8-F1
#
_entry.id   AF-A0A4Q0T8X8-F1
#
_cell.length_a   1.000
_cell.length_b   1.000
_cell.length_c   1.000
_cell.angle_alpha   90.00
_cell.angle_beta   90.00
_cell.angle_gamma   90.00
#
_symmetry.space_group_name_H-M   'P 1'
#
loop_
_entity.id
_entity.type
_entity.pdbx_description
1 polymer ?
#
loop_
_entity_poly.entity_id
_entity_poly.type
_entity_poly.pdbx_seq_one_letter_code
_entity_poly.pdbx_strand_id
1 'polypeptide(L)'
;MALTAALSLAARLPGIAQKTVYETTPPQRSATVTVLALSTAVHQGFAGNQDTFLADIAFKDGDHQTARLIDLYPSSDNPIQRTLFTAHRQFHMRLIRTPRCDGPAKDFFLYQGDAYVYDGSARTTLAADPSALIPCYKIVHTQTKLIKK
;
A
#
# COMPACT_ATOMS: atom_id res chain seq x y z
N MET A 1 38.47 -23.14 58.01
CA MET A 1 37.80 -23.89 56.93
C MET A 1 36.35 -23.46 56.90
N ALA A 2 35.93 -22.77 55.84
CA ALA A 2 34.60 -22.20 55.67
C ALA A 2 33.70 -23.19 54.92
N LEU A 3 32.49 -23.42 55.40
CA LEU A 3 31.43 -24.09 54.65
C LEU A 3 30.34 -23.06 54.34
N THR A 4 30.36 -22.53 53.12
CA THR A 4 29.32 -21.67 52.58
C THR A 4 28.31 -22.56 51.87
N ALA A 5 27.13 -22.76 52.45
CA ALA A 5 26.02 -23.42 51.78
C ALA A 5 25.32 -22.41 50.85
N ALA A 6 25.43 -22.60 49.54
CA ALA A 6 24.71 -21.80 48.55
C ALA A 6 23.39 -22.49 48.18
N LEU A 7 22.27 -21.88 48.56
CA LEU A 7 20.93 -22.22 48.08
C LEU A 7 20.77 -21.76 46.62
N SER A 8 20.69 -22.69 45.69
CA SER A 8 20.37 -22.40 44.29
C SER A 8 18.86 -22.45 44.08
N LEU A 9 18.18 -21.32 44.24
CA LEU A 9 16.77 -21.16 43.88
C LEU A 9 16.66 -21.02 42.35
N ALA A 10 16.41 -22.12 41.66
CA ALA A 10 16.16 -22.13 40.22
C ALA A 10 14.76 -21.54 39.95
N ALA A 11 14.67 -20.22 39.75
CA ALA A 11 13.48 -19.55 39.29
C ALA A 11 13.18 -19.98 37.84
N ARG A 12 12.13 -20.79 37.65
CA ARG A 12 11.59 -21.09 36.31
C ARG A 12 10.89 -19.84 35.79
N LEU A 13 11.51 -19.15 34.83
CA LEU A 13 10.84 -18.14 34.01
C LEU A 13 9.72 -18.84 33.22
N PRO A 14 8.46 -18.35 33.26
CA PRO A 14 7.46 -18.81 32.32
C PRO A 14 7.89 -18.35 30.93
N GLY A 15 8.23 -19.30 30.07
CA GLY A 15 8.44 -19.04 28.65
C GLY A 15 7.16 -18.43 28.09
N ILE A 16 7.22 -17.15 27.74
CA ILE A 16 6.16 -16.51 26.95
C ILE A 16 6.25 -17.17 25.58
N ALA A 17 5.43 -18.20 25.38
CA ALA A 17 5.19 -18.77 24.07
C ALA A 17 4.57 -17.65 23.21
N GLN A 18 5.41 -16.99 22.39
CA GLN A 18 4.93 -16.08 21.36
C GLN A 18 4.05 -16.90 20.42
N LYS A 19 2.74 -16.72 20.55
CA LYS A 19 1.76 -17.30 19.64
C LYS A 19 1.98 -16.65 18.28
N THR A 20 2.81 -17.26 17.43
CA THR A 20 2.88 -16.93 16.00
C THR A 20 1.56 -17.33 15.38
N VAL A 21 0.56 -16.45 15.51
CA VAL A 21 -0.63 -16.49 14.67
C VAL A 21 -0.12 -16.07 13.30
N TYR A 22 0.14 -17.06 12.45
CA TYR A 22 0.25 -16.82 11.02
C TYR A 22 -1.12 -16.32 10.56
N GLU A 23 -1.33 -15.00 10.62
CA GLU A 23 -2.48 -14.36 10.00
C GLU A 23 -2.30 -14.53 8.49
N THR A 24 -2.87 -15.60 7.94
CA THR A 24 -2.66 -16.05 6.56
C THR A 24 -3.22 -15.08 5.52
N THR A 25 -3.98 -14.08 5.95
CA THR A 25 -4.51 -13.01 5.09
C THR A 25 -4.13 -11.65 5.67
N PRO A 26 -3.33 -10.83 4.96
CA PRO A 26 -3.00 -9.50 5.44
C PRO A 26 -4.27 -8.64 5.59
N PRO A 27 -4.37 -7.80 6.64
CA PRO A 27 -5.61 -7.11 6.98
C PRO A 27 -6.02 -6.09 5.91
N GLN A 28 -7.32 -5.98 5.68
CA GLN A 28 -7.92 -4.96 4.83
C GLN A 28 -8.19 -3.69 5.63
N ARG A 29 -7.63 -2.56 5.19
CA ARG A 29 -7.80 -1.26 5.85
C ARG A 29 -8.61 -0.33 4.96
N SER A 30 -9.58 0.37 5.55
CA SER A 30 -10.27 1.46 4.84
C SER A 30 -9.37 2.67 4.72
N ALA A 31 -9.32 3.27 3.54
CA ALA A 31 -8.59 4.50 3.28
C ALA A 31 -9.42 5.47 2.43
N THR A 32 -9.16 6.75 2.62
CA THR A 32 -9.49 7.79 1.65
C THR A 32 -8.29 7.92 0.71
N VAL A 33 -8.56 7.84 -0.59
CA VAL A 33 -7.52 7.77 -1.62
C VAL A 33 -7.75 8.85 -2.66
N THR A 34 -6.69 9.58 -2.99
CA THR A 34 -6.64 10.47 -4.15
C THR A 34 -5.61 9.92 -5.13
N VAL A 35 -6.04 9.57 -6.34
CA VAL A 35 -5.13 9.10 -7.40
C VAL A 35 -4.39 10.31 -7.98
N LEU A 36 -3.06 10.25 -7.95
CA LEU A 36 -2.16 11.32 -8.39
C LEU A 36 -1.61 11.11 -9.80
N ALA A 37 -1.49 9.84 -10.21
CA ALA A 37 -1.05 9.45 -11.54
C ALA A 37 -1.30 7.96 -11.81
N LEU A 38 -1.30 7.59 -13.10
CA LEU A 38 -1.27 6.19 -13.55
C LEU A 38 0.15 5.82 -14.00
N SER A 39 0.63 4.64 -13.58
CA SER A 39 1.92 4.09 -14.02
C SER A 39 1.80 3.54 -15.43
N THR A 40 2.84 3.74 -16.25
CA THR A 40 2.94 3.16 -17.60
C THR A 40 3.63 1.80 -17.63
N ALA A 41 4.21 1.37 -16.51
CA ALA A 41 4.75 0.03 -16.38
C ALA A 41 3.59 -0.97 -16.33
N VAL A 42 3.10 -1.38 -17.49
CA VAL A 42 2.10 -2.44 -17.64
C VAL A 42 2.78 -3.76 -17.33
N HIS A 43 2.68 -4.21 -16.09
CA HIS A 43 3.00 -5.59 -15.75
C HIS A 43 1.75 -6.43 -16.01
N GLN A 44 1.81 -7.33 -17.01
CA GLN A 44 0.77 -8.36 -17.14
C GLN A 44 0.78 -9.23 -15.88
N GLY A 45 -0.30 -9.16 -15.10
CA GLY A 45 -0.50 -10.05 -13.98
C GLY A 45 -0.80 -11.46 -14.47
N PHE A 46 -0.23 -12.48 -13.80
CA PHE A 46 -0.49 -13.89 -14.11
C PHE A 46 -1.96 -14.33 -13.87
N ALA A 47 -2.80 -13.46 -13.29
CA ALA A 47 -4.14 -13.78 -12.80
C ALA A 47 -5.24 -12.80 -13.24
N GLY A 48 -4.98 -11.93 -14.22
CA GLY A 48 -5.97 -10.96 -14.70
C GLY A 48 -5.34 -9.65 -15.18
N ASN A 49 -6.19 -8.63 -15.30
CA ASN A 49 -5.75 -7.30 -15.66
C ASN A 49 -5.15 -6.60 -14.43
N GLN A 50 -4.17 -5.72 -14.65
CA GLN A 50 -3.51 -4.97 -13.60
C GLN A 50 -3.33 -3.52 -14.00
N ASP A 51 -3.84 -2.61 -13.17
CA ASP A 51 -3.50 -1.19 -13.22
C ASP A 51 -2.66 -0.82 -11.99
N THR A 52 -1.70 0.10 -12.17
CA THR A 52 -0.86 0.60 -11.09
C THR A 52 -0.94 2.10 -11.01
N PHE A 53 -1.20 2.63 -9.81
CA PHE A 53 -1.43 4.05 -9.54
C PHE A 53 -0.42 4.57 -8.54
N LEU A 54 -0.08 5.85 -8.68
CA LEU A 54 0.50 6.64 -7.61
C LEU A 54 -0.66 7.34 -6.93
N ALA A 55 -0.74 7.23 -5.61
CA ALA A 55 -1.84 7.81 -4.87
C ALA A 55 -1.35 8.44 -3.58
N ASP A 56 -2.09 9.45 -3.14
CA ASP A 56 -2.08 9.91 -1.77
C ASP A 56 -3.14 9.14 -0.99
N ILE A 57 -2.76 8.52 0.13
CA ILE A 57 -3.66 7.72 0.96
C ILE A 57 -3.70 8.28 2.37
N ALA A 58 -4.91 8.37 2.93
CA ALA A 58 -5.16 8.70 4.32
C ALA A 58 -5.94 7.56 4.97
N PHE A 59 -5.34 6.93 5.98
CA PHE A 59 -6.05 5.99 6.85
C PHE A 59 -6.72 6.76 7.99
N LYS A 60 -7.72 6.14 8.64
CA LYS A 60 -8.54 6.77 9.69
C LYS A 60 -7.73 7.43 10.83
N ASP A 61 -6.53 6.91 11.12
CA ASP A 61 -5.73 7.27 12.28
C ASP A 61 -4.34 7.82 11.93
N GLY A 62 -4.10 8.22 10.67
CA GLY A 62 -2.74 8.54 10.22
C GLY A 62 -2.66 9.68 9.22
N ASP A 63 -1.45 10.21 9.10
CA ASP A 63 -1.11 11.22 8.10
C ASP A 63 -1.27 10.67 6.69
N HIS A 64 -1.40 11.62 5.77
CA HIS A 64 -1.37 11.38 4.34
C HIS A 64 -0.01 10.80 3.96
N GLN A 65 0.00 9.76 3.12
CA GLN A 65 1.23 9.19 2.58
C GLN A 65 1.10 8.88 1.10
N THR A 66 2.16 9.15 0.34
CA THR A 66 2.26 8.69 -1.04
C THR A 66 2.50 7.19 -1.07
N ALA A 67 1.75 6.48 -1.91
CA ALA A 67 1.78 5.04 -2.02
C ALA A 67 1.59 4.56 -3.47
N ARG A 68 2.10 3.36 -3.74
CA ARG A 68 1.81 2.60 -4.96
C ARG A 68 0.55 1.79 -4.71
N LEU A 69 -0.47 1.98 -5.53
CA LEU A 69 -1.67 1.15 -5.54
C LEU A 69 -1.65 0.21 -6.73
N ILE A 70 -2.07 -1.03 -6.51
CA ILE A 70 -2.23 -2.04 -7.54
C ILE A 70 -3.69 -2.47 -7.54
N ASP A 71 -4.41 -2.22 -8.63
CA ASP A 71 -5.73 -2.78 -8.88
C ASP A 71 -5.58 -4.04 -9.72
N LEU A 72 -5.94 -5.18 -9.14
CA LEU A 72 -6.00 -6.46 -9.82
C LEU A 72 -7.46 -6.82 -10.00
N TYR A 73 -7.91 -6.97 -11.24
CA TYR A 73 -9.31 -7.24 -11.55
C TYR A 73 -9.43 -8.36 -12.61
N PRO A 74 -10.51 -9.16 -12.58
CA PRO A 74 -10.74 -10.20 -13.56
C PRO A 74 -10.78 -9.65 -14.99
N SER A 75 -10.40 -10.45 -15.98
CA SER A 75 -10.50 -10.06 -17.39
C SER A 75 -11.95 -9.80 -17.86
N SER A 76 -12.94 -10.32 -17.12
CA SER A 76 -14.36 -10.09 -17.34
C SER A 76 -14.89 -8.80 -16.69
N ASP A 77 -14.10 -8.13 -15.86
CA ASP A 77 -14.47 -6.90 -15.17
C ASP A 77 -13.79 -5.68 -15.80
N ASN A 78 -14.35 -4.50 -15.55
CA ASN A 78 -13.82 -3.27 -16.11
C ASN A 78 -12.82 -2.61 -15.14
N PRO A 79 -11.77 -1.95 -15.64
CA PRO A 79 -10.94 -1.11 -14.79
C PRO A 79 -11.77 -0.01 -14.13
N ILE A 80 -11.30 0.51 -13.01
CA ILE A 80 -11.81 1.78 -12.47
C ILE A 80 -11.69 2.83 -13.58
N GLN A 81 -12.83 3.46 -13.93
CA GLN A 81 -12.88 4.37 -15.07
C GLN A 81 -11.91 5.53 -14.89
N ARG A 82 -10.96 5.67 -15.82
CA ARG A 82 -9.90 6.69 -15.74
C ARG A 82 -10.42 8.13 -15.63
N THR A 83 -11.59 8.39 -16.21
CA THR A 83 -12.30 9.68 -16.11
C THR A 83 -12.62 10.09 -14.67
N LEU A 84 -12.69 9.13 -13.74
CA LEU A 84 -12.96 9.37 -12.32
C LEU A 84 -11.73 9.86 -11.54
N PHE A 85 -10.53 9.71 -12.07
CA PHE A 85 -9.28 10.14 -11.41
C PHE A 85 -8.97 11.63 -11.59
N THR A 86 -9.88 12.37 -12.24
CA THR A 86 -9.73 13.81 -12.49
C THR A 86 -10.11 14.63 -11.24
N ALA A 87 -9.53 15.83 -11.11
CA ALA A 87 -9.93 16.87 -10.15
C ALA A 87 -9.84 16.49 -8.65
N HIS A 88 -8.80 15.78 -8.22
CA HIS A 88 -8.56 15.39 -6.82
C HIS A 88 -9.78 14.70 -6.18
N ARG A 89 -10.52 13.94 -6.99
CA ARG A 89 -11.63 13.13 -6.49
C ARG A 89 -11.10 12.10 -5.51
N GLN A 90 -11.81 11.99 -4.39
CA GLN A 90 -11.48 11.05 -3.34
C GLN A 90 -12.30 9.78 -3.50
N PHE A 91 -11.66 8.67 -3.21
CA PHE A 91 -12.26 7.35 -3.20
C PHE A 91 -12.20 6.78 -1.79
N HIS A 92 -13.29 6.15 -1.36
CA HIS A 92 -13.24 5.18 -0.28
C HIS A 92 -12.82 3.84 -0.85
N MET A 93 -11.65 3.36 -0.43
CA MET A 93 -11.08 2.10 -0.87
C MET A 93 -10.77 1.20 0.31
N ARG A 94 -10.75 -0.11 0.05
CA ARG A 94 -10.22 -1.12 0.96
C ARG A 94 -8.87 -1.58 0.42
N LEU A 95 -7.83 -1.38 1.22
CA LEU A 95 -6.44 -1.58 0.83
C LEU A 95 -5.81 -2.72 1.63
N ILE A 96 -5.00 -3.53 0.97
CA ILE A 96 -4.21 -4.60 1.59
C ILE A 96 -2.73 -4.26 1.42
N ARG A 97 -2.01 -4.10 2.53
CA ARG A 97 -0.57 -3.82 2.50
C ARG A 97 0.18 -5.01 1.88
N THR A 98 1.02 -4.73 0.89
CA THR A 98 1.83 -5.76 0.21
C THR A 98 3.31 -5.37 0.23
N PRO A 99 4.06 -5.64 1.32
CA PRO A 99 5.45 -5.19 1.49
C PRO A 99 6.40 -5.67 0.38
N ARG A 100 6.16 -6.86 -0.15
CA ARG A 100 6.98 -7.45 -1.23
C ARG A 100 6.98 -6.66 -2.55
N CYS A 101 6.08 -5.70 -2.75
CA CYS A 101 6.05 -4.84 -3.94
C CYS A 101 6.40 -3.38 -3.66
N ASP A 102 6.91 -3.10 -2.46
CA ASP A 102 7.55 -1.83 -2.19
C ASP A 102 8.71 -1.64 -3.16
N GLY A 103 8.89 -0.41 -3.60
CA GLY A 103 9.95 -0.08 -4.53
C GLY A 103 10.35 1.37 -4.40
N PRO A 104 11.55 1.72 -4.85
CA PRO A 104 12.01 3.09 -4.84
C PRO A 104 11.14 3.96 -5.76
N ALA A 105 10.99 5.24 -5.41
CA ALA A 105 10.20 6.21 -6.15
C ALA A 105 10.54 6.27 -7.65
N LYS A 106 11.83 6.14 -8.00
CA LYS A 106 12.32 6.13 -9.38
C LYS A 106 11.76 4.98 -10.25
N ASP A 107 11.28 3.90 -9.64
CA ASP A 107 10.72 2.74 -10.35
C ASP A 107 9.23 2.96 -10.71
N PHE A 108 8.68 4.13 -10.39
CA PHE A 108 7.35 4.53 -10.80
C PHE A 108 7.42 5.35 -12.10
N PHE A 109 7.06 4.72 -13.22
CA PHE A 109 7.11 5.36 -14.55
C PHE A 109 5.83 6.13 -14.81
N LEU A 110 5.95 7.44 -14.89
CA LEU A 110 4.84 8.35 -15.15
C LEU A 110 4.75 8.69 -16.64
N TYR A 111 3.58 8.57 -17.25
CA TYR A 111 3.37 9.03 -18.62
C TYR A 111 3.37 10.56 -18.66
N GLN A 112 4.20 11.17 -19.51
CA GLN A 112 4.17 12.63 -19.70
C GLN A 112 2.91 13.12 -20.44
N GLY A 113 2.14 12.21 -21.07
CA GLY A 113 0.96 12.54 -21.88
C GLY A 113 -0.40 12.46 -21.16
N ASP A 114 -0.48 11.94 -19.93
CA ASP A 114 -1.75 11.76 -19.21
C ASP A 114 -2.10 12.99 -18.35
N ALA A 115 -2.10 14.17 -18.98
CA ALA A 115 -2.35 15.46 -18.33
C ALA A 115 -3.68 15.57 -17.56
N TYR A 116 -4.64 14.65 -17.80
CA TYR A 116 -5.93 14.61 -17.10
C TYR A 116 -5.88 13.97 -15.71
N VAL A 117 -4.92 13.08 -15.45
CA VAL A 117 -4.80 12.32 -14.17
C VAL A 117 -3.49 12.66 -13.46
N TYR A 118 -2.71 13.59 -13.99
CA TYR A 118 -1.36 13.86 -13.53
C TYR A 118 -1.27 15.13 -12.68
N ASP A 119 -1.05 14.95 -11.38
CA ASP A 119 -0.69 16.04 -10.49
C ASP A 119 0.81 16.34 -10.62
N GLY A 120 1.15 17.54 -11.10
CA GLY A 120 2.54 17.98 -11.25
C GLY A 120 3.34 17.97 -9.94
N SER A 121 2.68 18.10 -8.78
CA SER A 121 3.32 17.98 -7.47
C SER A 121 3.86 16.56 -7.23
N ALA A 122 3.17 15.53 -7.72
CA ALA A 122 3.55 14.14 -7.55
C ALA A 122 4.86 13.81 -8.30
N ARG A 123 5.09 14.44 -9.47
CA ARG A 123 6.38 14.37 -10.18
C ARG A 123 7.52 14.87 -9.33
N THR A 124 7.32 16.05 -8.74
CA THR A 124 8.32 16.72 -7.92
C THR A 124 8.62 15.91 -6.68
N THR A 125 7.60 15.34 -6.03
CA THR A 125 7.77 14.46 -4.86
C THR A 125 8.59 13.22 -5.20
N LEU A 126 8.28 12.53 -6.30
CA LEU A 126 9.05 11.35 -6.71
C LEU A 126 10.50 11.70 -7.13
N ALA A 127 10.72 12.89 -7.68
CA ALA A 127 12.04 13.37 -8.08
C ALA A 127 12.89 13.87 -6.90
N ALA A 128 12.25 14.33 -5.81
CA ALA A 128 12.94 14.88 -4.64
C ALA A 128 13.73 13.82 -3.87
N ASP A 129 13.18 12.61 -3.73
CA ASP A 129 13.90 11.44 -3.20
C ASP A 129 13.63 10.20 -4.08
N PRO A 130 14.40 10.01 -5.16
CA PRO A 130 14.20 8.89 -6.08
C PRO A 130 14.48 7.52 -5.42
N SER A 131 15.16 7.50 -4.27
CA SER A 131 15.51 6.28 -3.54
C SER A 131 14.51 5.89 -2.45
N ALA A 132 13.61 6.82 -2.07
CA ALA A 132 12.58 6.59 -1.08
C ALA A 132 11.74 5.36 -1.44
N LEU A 133 11.61 4.42 -0.50
CA LEU A 133 10.75 3.27 -0.67
C LEU A 133 9.29 3.69 -0.55
N ILE A 134 8.57 3.59 -1.66
CA ILE A 134 7.14 3.86 -1.73
C ILE A 134 6.37 2.60 -1.32
N PRO A 135 5.54 2.67 -0.26
CA PRO A 135 4.78 1.52 0.21
C PRO A 135 3.73 1.10 -0.81
N CYS A 136 3.60 -0.21 -0.98
CA CYS A 136 2.70 -0.83 -1.95
C CYS A 136 1.43 -1.40 -1.29
N TYR A 137 0.28 -1.16 -1.92
CA TYR A 137 -1.01 -1.70 -1.49
C TYR A 137 -1.78 -2.26 -2.68
N LYS A 138 -2.53 -3.34 -2.42
CA LYS A 138 -3.52 -3.87 -3.35
C LYS A 138 -4.89 -3.28 -3.04
N ILE A 139 -5.60 -2.89 -4.08
CA ILE A 139 -7.00 -2.46 -4.00
C ILE A 139 -7.89 -3.71 -3.99
N VAL A 140 -8.89 -3.74 -3.10
CA VAL A 140 -10.00 -4.68 -3.22
C VAL A 140 -10.99 -4.08 -4.22
N HIS A 141 -10.84 -4.42 -5.50
CA HIS A 141 -11.51 -3.79 -6.64
C HIS A 141 -13.02 -3.53 -6.40
N THR A 142 -13.75 -4.58 -6.02
CA THR A 142 -15.21 -4.56 -5.80
C THR A 142 -15.67 -3.70 -4.61
N GLN A 143 -14.75 -3.23 -3.77
CA GLN A 143 -15.03 -2.40 -2.60
C GLN A 143 -14.58 -0.94 -2.78
N THR A 144 -14.23 -0.54 -4.00
CA THR A 144 -13.93 0.84 -4.35
C THR A 144 -15.21 1.64 -4.54
N LYS A 145 -15.31 2.80 -3.88
CA LYS A 145 -16.44 3.72 -4.03
C LYS A 145 -15.93 5.14 -4.18
N LEU A 146 -16.46 5.87 -5.16
CA LEU A 146 -16.24 7.31 -5.24
C LEU A 146 -16.94 8.00 -4.06
N ILE A 147 -16.23 8.89 -3.36
CA ILE A 147 -16.84 9.71 -2.33
C ILE A 147 -17.72 10.75 -3.04
N LYS A 148 -19.04 10.67 -2.84
CA LYS A 148 -19.96 11.69 -3.33
C LYS A 148 -19.76 12.96 -2.50
N LYS A 149 -19.42 14.06 -3.16
CA LYS A 149 -19.55 15.40 -2.59
C LYS A 149 -21.00 15.84 -2.68
#